data_AF-A0A8G0LBY4-F1
#
_entry.id   AF-A0A8G0LBY4-F1
#
_cell.length_a   1.000
_cell.length_b   1.000
_cell.length_c   1.000
_cell.angle_alpha   90.00
_cell.angle_beta   90.00
_cell.angle_gamma   90.00
#
_symmetry.space_group_name_H-M   'P 1'
#
loop_
_entity.id
_entity.type
_entity.pdbx_description
1 polymer ?
#
loop_
_entity_poly.entity_id
_entity_poly.type
_entity_poly.pdbx_seq_one_letter_code
_entity_poly.pdbx_strand_id
1 'polypeptide(L)'
;MQDSSDYDRNFVFTPADGSITPHLLLFAVQMLALTAPPFAGRQMLFSIAIVLLAIAASVNRFTSNPGLAQFFSLAWPHYLSVLEKLFTSHYPGPEAALWRVDRPAKEALHMYPFGVAKLLWAFVIWFNLRGIRWNYQVKNIPSGPPSSSGRWSFVARQLFVFIRLLLMADLLSQLAIHNFYTTLDGSVGTINSRWLTTRVESNFACQLYRTATVGMIPYTFMNLQYIAGAIVWVTLGISKPADWPPFFGNVSQVTSVRAFWGKFWHQMIRRVSAPVSTLLFNNHF
;
A
#
# COMPACT_ATOMS: atom_id res chain seq x y z
N MET A 1 -10.34 24.62 35.43
CA MET A 1 -9.00 25.08 35.00
C MET A 1 -8.13 23.86 34.87
N GLN A 2 -8.03 23.33 33.65
CA GLN A 2 -7.27 22.13 33.33
C GLN A 2 -5.92 22.60 32.80
N ASP A 3 -4.86 22.01 33.33
CA ASP A 3 -3.46 22.42 33.19
C ASP A 3 -3.08 22.75 31.74
N SER A 4 -3.03 24.05 31.41
CA SER A 4 -2.67 24.54 30.07
C SER A 4 -1.20 24.29 29.73
N SER A 5 -0.38 23.96 30.74
CA SER A 5 1.07 23.78 30.57
C SER A 5 1.43 22.53 29.75
N ASP A 6 0.67 21.44 29.88
CA ASP A 6 0.85 20.24 29.04
C ASP A 6 0.23 20.40 27.65
N TYR A 7 -0.72 21.34 27.48
CA TYR A 7 -1.32 21.68 26.19
C TYR A 7 -0.33 22.44 25.30
N ASP A 8 0.37 23.44 25.85
CA ASP A 8 1.39 24.21 25.12
C ASP A 8 2.55 23.31 24.63
N ARG A 9 2.87 22.24 25.36
CA ARG A 9 3.87 21.24 24.94
C ARG A 9 3.47 20.45 23.70
N ASN A 10 2.18 20.26 23.43
CA ASN A 10 1.70 19.52 22.24
C ASN A 10 1.82 20.34 20.94
N PHE A 11 2.00 21.66 21.03
CA PHE A 11 2.33 22.50 19.87
C PHE A 11 3.83 22.54 19.57
N VAL A 12 4.65 22.08 20.51
CA VAL A 12 6.08 21.89 20.30
C VAL A 12 6.28 20.52 19.67
N PHE A 13 6.06 20.45 18.36
CA PHE A 13 6.53 19.29 17.59
C PHE A 13 8.02 19.13 17.85
N THR A 14 8.45 17.92 18.19
CA THR A 14 9.88 17.65 18.24
C THR A 14 10.41 17.92 16.83
N PRO A 15 11.40 18.82 16.67
CA PRO A 15 11.81 19.27 15.36
C PRO A 15 12.31 18.09 14.53
N ALA A 16 12.02 18.12 13.24
CA ALA A 16 12.63 17.20 12.29
C ALA A 16 14.14 17.45 12.27
N ASP A 17 14.90 16.51 12.82
CA ASP A 17 16.37 16.53 12.90
C ASP A 17 17.02 15.42 12.07
N GLY A 18 16.19 14.64 11.36
CA GLY A 18 16.59 13.55 10.51
C GLY A 18 16.79 13.94 9.04
N SER A 19 17.08 12.93 8.21
CA SER A 19 17.25 13.09 6.76
C SER A 19 16.36 12.14 5.99
N ILE A 20 15.90 12.50 4.79
CA ILE A 20 15.13 11.59 3.93
C ILE A 20 15.95 10.38 3.43
N THR A 21 17.28 10.43 3.57
CA THR A 21 18.23 9.45 3.01
C THR A 21 17.90 7.98 3.33
N PRO A 22 17.60 7.56 4.57
CA PRO A 22 17.29 6.16 4.86
C PRO A 22 16.09 5.63 4.07
N HIS A 23 15.09 6.47 3.83
CA HIS A 23 13.92 6.10 3.03
C HIS A 23 14.26 5.92 1.55
N LEU A 24 15.04 6.83 0.97
CA LEU A 24 15.47 6.73 -0.43
C LEU A 24 16.38 5.52 -0.65
N LEU A 25 17.32 5.28 0.29
CA LEU A 25 18.19 4.11 0.27
C LEU A 25 17.38 2.82 0.42
N LEU A 26 16.34 2.80 1.25
CA LEU A 26 15.47 1.64 1.41
C LEU A 26 14.78 1.26 0.09
N PHE A 27 14.33 2.25 -0.69
CA PHE A 27 13.78 2.00 -2.03
C PHE A 27 14.85 1.53 -3.02
N ALA A 28 16.02 2.17 -3.01
CA ALA A 28 17.14 1.78 -3.87
C ALA A 28 17.58 0.33 -3.61
N VAL A 29 17.77 -0.05 -2.33
CA VAL A 29 18.19 -1.40 -1.92
C VAL A 29 17.17 -2.46 -2.31
N GLN A 30 15.87 -2.18 -2.22
CA GLN A 30 14.83 -3.10 -2.72
C GLN A 30 14.94 -3.35 -4.23
N MET A 31 15.15 -2.31 -5.01
CA MET A 31 15.33 -2.43 -6.46
C MET A 31 16.64 -3.15 -6.81
N LEU A 32 17.74 -2.84 -6.11
CA LEU A 32 19.02 -3.54 -6.25
C LEU A 32 18.88 -5.02 -5.91
N ALA A 33 18.16 -5.35 -4.83
CA ALA A 33 17.93 -6.73 -4.42
C ALA A 33 17.27 -7.57 -5.51
N LEU A 34 16.33 -7.00 -6.26
CA LEU A 34 15.60 -7.68 -7.35
C LEU A 34 16.33 -7.65 -8.71
N THR A 35 17.29 -6.74 -8.92
CA THR A 35 17.97 -6.53 -10.21
C THR A 35 19.39 -7.07 -10.26
N ALA A 36 20.02 -7.23 -9.11
CA ALA A 36 21.36 -7.79 -8.97
C ALA A 36 21.43 -9.22 -9.52
N PRO A 37 22.59 -9.64 -10.06
CA PRO A 37 22.80 -11.01 -10.51
C PRO A 37 22.63 -12.01 -9.35
N PRO A 38 22.35 -13.29 -9.64
CA PRO A 38 22.39 -14.33 -8.63
C PRO A 38 23.82 -14.55 -8.13
N PHE A 39 24.04 -14.46 -6.82
CA PHE A 39 25.31 -14.79 -6.17
C PHE A 39 25.07 -15.34 -4.76
N ALA A 40 26.04 -16.09 -4.23
CA ALA A 40 25.97 -16.67 -2.89
C ALA A 40 25.89 -15.56 -1.83
N GLY A 41 24.92 -15.65 -0.91
CA GLY A 41 24.72 -14.65 0.13
C GLY A 41 23.89 -13.42 -0.27
N ARG A 42 23.44 -13.30 -1.53
CA ARG A 42 22.54 -12.22 -2.00
C ARG A 42 21.35 -12.01 -1.08
N GLN A 43 20.64 -13.10 -0.75
CA GLN A 43 19.48 -13.08 0.14
C GLN A 43 19.82 -12.48 1.51
N MET A 44 20.90 -12.96 2.15
CA MET A 44 21.30 -12.48 3.48
C MET A 44 21.71 -11.01 3.44
N LEU A 45 22.55 -10.61 2.49
CA LEU A 45 23.04 -9.25 2.33
C LEU A 45 21.89 -8.25 2.16
N PHE A 46 21.01 -8.49 1.19
CA PHE A 46 19.91 -7.57 0.90
C PHE A 46 18.83 -7.60 1.98
N SER A 47 18.53 -8.75 2.59
CA SER A 47 17.57 -8.80 3.69
C SER A 47 18.05 -8.03 4.92
N ILE A 48 19.32 -8.17 5.31
CA ILE A 48 19.91 -7.39 6.41
C ILE A 48 19.87 -5.90 6.09
N ALA A 49 20.30 -5.50 4.88
CA ALA A 49 20.28 -4.10 4.46
C ALA A 49 18.86 -3.50 4.49
N ILE A 50 17.86 -4.23 3.99
CA ILE A 50 16.45 -3.80 4.01
C ILE A 50 15.96 -3.62 5.44
N VAL A 51 16.22 -4.57 6.34
CA VAL A 51 15.78 -4.51 7.74
C VAL A 51 16.45 -3.35 8.48
N LEU A 52 17.77 -3.18 8.35
CA LEU A 52 18.50 -2.08 8.98
C LEU A 52 18.01 -0.72 8.47
N LEU A 53 17.80 -0.57 7.16
CA LEU A 53 17.29 0.67 6.58
C LEU A 53 15.83 0.93 6.98
N ALA A 54 15.00 -0.09 7.13
CA ALA A 54 13.63 0.06 7.62
C ALA A 54 13.60 0.52 9.09
N ILE A 55 14.48 -0.03 9.94
CA ILE A 55 14.65 0.43 11.32
C ILE A 55 15.16 1.87 11.33
N ALA A 56 16.23 2.17 10.58
CA ALA A 56 16.80 3.51 10.48
C ALA A 56 15.75 4.52 10.01
N ALA A 57 14.97 4.20 8.99
CA ALA A 57 13.88 5.02 8.49
C ALA A 57 12.76 5.24 9.52
N SER A 58 12.48 4.26 10.39
CA SER A 58 11.42 4.36 11.39
C SER A 58 11.80 5.20 12.61
N VAL A 59 13.08 5.22 12.98
CA VAL A 59 13.59 6.04 14.11
C VAL A 59 14.02 7.44 13.68
N ASN A 60 14.19 7.65 12.37
CA ASN A 60 14.67 8.89 11.78
C ASN A 60 13.53 9.88 11.53
N ARG A 61 13.59 11.03 12.20
CA ARG A 61 12.56 12.10 12.11
C ARG A 61 12.83 13.04 10.95
N PHE A 62 12.60 12.60 9.72
CA PHE A 62 12.98 13.37 8.53
C PHE A 62 12.03 14.53 8.18
N THR A 63 10.77 14.51 8.64
CA THR A 63 9.82 15.58 8.32
C THR A 63 8.71 15.71 9.37
N SER A 64 8.26 16.94 9.60
CA SER A 64 7.04 17.25 10.36
C SER A 64 5.82 17.46 9.43
N ASN A 65 6.01 17.40 8.10
CA ASN A 65 4.91 17.53 7.14
C ASN A 65 4.16 16.19 7.02
N PRO A 66 2.89 16.11 7.47
CA PRO A 66 2.14 14.86 7.47
C PRO A 66 1.87 14.32 6.07
N GLY A 67 1.71 15.20 5.06
CA GLY A 67 1.50 14.79 3.67
C GLY A 67 2.72 14.07 3.10
N LEU A 68 3.93 14.59 3.39
CA LEU A 68 5.18 13.94 2.98
C LEU A 68 5.44 12.67 3.79
N ALA A 69 5.23 12.70 5.11
CA ALA A 69 5.42 11.55 5.99
C ALA A 69 4.55 10.36 5.59
N GLN A 70 3.28 10.61 5.27
CA GLN A 70 2.28 9.57 4.93
C GLN A 70 2.77 8.62 3.82
N PHE A 71 3.39 9.16 2.76
CA PHE A 71 3.89 8.34 1.66
C PHE A 71 4.92 7.30 2.13
N PHE A 72 5.88 7.74 2.96
CA PHE A 72 6.93 6.89 3.49
C PHE A 72 6.43 5.96 4.60
N SER A 73 5.50 6.42 5.44
CA SER A 73 4.86 5.59 6.47
C SER A 73 4.06 4.42 5.88
N LEU A 74 3.54 4.56 4.66
CA LEU A 74 2.81 3.52 3.94
C LEU A 74 3.70 2.65 3.05
N ALA A 75 5.01 2.85 3.05
CA ALA A 75 5.94 2.08 2.23
C ALA A 75 6.11 0.61 2.68
N TRP A 76 5.74 0.29 3.92
CA TRP A 76 6.04 -1.00 4.56
C TRP A 76 5.59 -2.26 3.83
N PRO A 77 4.44 -2.32 3.12
CA PRO A 77 4.06 -3.52 2.40
C PRO A 77 5.06 -3.88 1.28
N HIS A 78 5.75 -2.87 0.74
CA HIS A 78 6.67 -3.03 -0.37
C HIS A 78 7.96 -3.73 0.08
N TYR A 79 8.61 -3.23 1.14
CA TYR A 79 9.85 -3.86 1.61
C TYR A 79 9.60 -5.24 2.22
N LEU A 80 8.45 -5.45 2.88
CA LEU A 80 8.09 -6.78 3.35
C LEU A 80 7.82 -7.75 2.20
N SER A 81 7.25 -7.27 1.10
CA SER A 81 7.03 -8.11 -0.09
C SER A 81 8.34 -8.47 -0.78
N VAL A 82 9.33 -7.57 -0.81
CA VAL A 82 10.67 -7.89 -1.32
C VAL A 82 11.35 -8.92 -0.43
N LEU A 83 11.31 -8.74 0.91
CA LEU A 83 11.82 -9.73 1.86
C LEU A 83 11.16 -11.10 1.67
N GLU A 84 9.83 -11.15 1.58
CA GLU A 84 9.10 -12.40 1.33
C GLU A 84 9.58 -13.11 0.06
N LYS A 85 9.80 -12.37 -1.03
CA LYS A 85 10.31 -12.94 -2.28
C LYS A 85 11.75 -13.42 -2.16
N LEU A 86 12.61 -12.71 -1.43
CA LEU A 86 13.97 -13.14 -1.16
C LEU A 86 14.01 -14.41 -0.31
N PHE A 87 13.14 -14.53 0.70
CA PHE A 87 13.08 -15.70 1.59
C PHE A 87 12.44 -16.93 0.95
N THR A 88 11.42 -16.75 0.11
CA THR A 88 10.69 -17.87 -0.50
C THR A 88 11.35 -18.37 -1.79
N SER A 89 12.21 -17.56 -2.41
CA SER A 89 12.89 -17.93 -3.65
C SER A 89 14.28 -18.49 -3.37
N HIS A 90 14.38 -19.82 -3.35
CA HIS A 90 15.66 -20.51 -3.24
C HIS A 90 16.59 -20.21 -4.44
N TYR A 91 17.89 -20.44 -4.27
CA TYR A 91 18.89 -20.24 -5.32
C TYR A 91 18.44 -20.86 -6.65
N PRO A 92 18.51 -20.14 -7.79
CA PRO A 92 19.25 -18.89 -8.04
C PRO A 92 18.53 -17.59 -7.59
N GLY A 93 17.33 -17.68 -7.01
CA GLY A 93 16.61 -16.55 -6.44
C GLY A 93 15.29 -16.22 -7.14
N PRO A 94 14.76 -15.00 -6.94
CA PRO A 94 13.46 -14.56 -7.46
C PRO A 94 13.28 -14.76 -8.98
N GLU A 95 14.37 -14.74 -9.74
CA GLU A 95 14.38 -14.95 -11.19
C GLU A 95 13.84 -16.31 -11.64
N ALA A 96 14.16 -17.35 -10.87
CA ALA A 96 13.72 -18.71 -11.16
C ALA A 96 12.35 -19.01 -10.54
N ALA A 97 11.96 -18.29 -9.49
CA ALA A 97 10.74 -18.56 -8.74
C ALA A 97 9.53 -17.75 -9.25
N LEU A 98 9.75 -16.59 -9.87
CA LEU A 98 8.70 -15.63 -10.20
C LEU A 98 8.64 -15.36 -11.70
N TRP A 99 7.48 -15.60 -12.31
CA TRP A 99 7.24 -15.30 -13.73
C TRP A 99 5.78 -14.90 -13.98
N ARG A 100 5.58 -14.12 -15.06
CA ARG A 100 4.24 -13.77 -15.54
C ARG A 100 3.59 -14.97 -16.23
N VAL A 101 2.28 -15.13 -16.06
CA VAL A 101 1.54 -16.29 -16.60
C VAL A 101 1.42 -16.29 -18.12
N ASP A 102 1.61 -15.14 -18.77
CA ASP A 102 1.60 -14.98 -20.23
C ASP A 102 3.00 -15.03 -20.87
N ARG A 103 4.02 -15.36 -20.09
CA ARG A 103 5.42 -15.40 -20.52
C ARG A 103 6.03 -16.77 -20.20
N PRO A 104 7.13 -17.15 -20.87
CA PRO A 104 7.86 -18.36 -20.52
C PRO A 104 8.23 -18.39 -19.03
N ALA A 105 8.17 -19.58 -18.43
CA ALA A 105 8.61 -19.75 -17.04
C ALA A 105 10.06 -19.30 -16.89
N LYS A 106 10.38 -18.68 -15.74
CA LYS A 106 11.72 -18.18 -15.42
C LYS A 106 12.25 -17.12 -16.40
N GLU A 107 11.36 -16.30 -16.98
CA GLU A 107 11.72 -15.25 -17.96
C GLU A 107 12.90 -14.35 -17.51
N ALA A 108 13.01 -14.10 -16.21
CA ALA A 108 14.01 -13.19 -15.66
C ALA A 108 15.42 -13.78 -15.54
N LEU A 109 15.60 -15.09 -15.71
CA LEU A 109 16.94 -15.70 -15.81
C LEU A 109 17.66 -15.30 -17.10
N HIS A 110 16.89 -15.00 -18.15
CA HIS A 110 17.43 -14.61 -19.46
C HIS A 110 17.61 -13.09 -19.59
N MET A 111 17.34 -12.32 -18.54
CA MET A 111 17.49 -10.87 -18.54
C MET A 111 18.86 -10.47 -17.99
N TYR A 112 19.53 -9.52 -18.65
CA TYR A 112 20.78 -8.97 -18.14
C TYR A 112 20.57 -8.28 -16.79
N PRO A 113 21.44 -8.54 -15.78
CA PRO A 113 21.42 -7.80 -14.52
C PRO A 113 21.48 -6.29 -14.77
N PHE A 114 20.68 -5.53 -14.02
CA PHE A 114 20.54 -4.07 -14.17
C PHE A 114 20.10 -3.57 -15.57
N GLY A 115 19.80 -4.46 -16.52
CA GLY A 115 19.27 -4.08 -17.82
C GLY A 115 17.85 -3.52 -17.72
N VAL A 116 17.41 -2.77 -18.73
CA VAL A 116 16.09 -2.13 -18.76
C VAL A 116 14.95 -3.14 -18.55
N ALA A 117 15.01 -4.30 -19.23
CA ALA A 117 14.01 -5.35 -19.07
C ALA A 117 13.96 -5.88 -17.62
N LYS A 118 15.13 -6.03 -16.98
CA LYS A 118 15.27 -6.49 -15.61
C LYS A 118 14.76 -5.46 -14.60
N LEU A 119 15.06 -4.18 -14.82
CA LEU A 119 14.55 -3.06 -14.02
C LEU A 119 13.03 -2.96 -14.09
N LEU A 120 12.45 -3.08 -15.29
CA LEU A 120 10.99 -3.09 -15.46
C LEU A 120 10.35 -4.32 -14.80
N TRP A 121 10.96 -5.50 -14.93
CA TRP A 121 10.52 -6.72 -14.25
C TRP A 121 10.52 -6.54 -12.73
N ALA A 122 11.61 -6.01 -12.16
CA ALA A 122 11.75 -5.76 -10.72
C ALA A 122 10.75 -4.70 -10.24
N PHE A 123 10.57 -3.60 -10.98
CA PHE A 123 9.61 -2.56 -10.66
C PHE A 123 8.18 -3.11 -10.61
N VAL A 124 7.79 -3.93 -11.59
CA VAL A 124 6.47 -4.59 -11.60
C VAL A 124 6.31 -5.50 -10.39
N ILE A 125 7.32 -6.31 -10.05
CA ILE A 125 7.28 -7.17 -8.85
C ILE A 125 7.15 -6.36 -7.56
N TRP A 126 7.81 -5.21 -7.51
CA TRP A 126 7.84 -4.34 -6.34
C TRP A 126 6.46 -3.72 -6.05
N PHE A 127 5.78 -3.22 -7.08
CA PHE A 127 4.44 -2.62 -6.95
C PHE A 127 3.28 -3.63 -7.06
N ASN A 128 3.50 -4.79 -7.69
CA ASN A 128 2.47 -5.83 -7.83
C ASN A 128 2.43 -6.75 -6.61
N LEU A 129 2.05 -6.17 -5.47
CA LEU A 129 1.97 -6.86 -4.17
C LEU A 129 0.95 -8.00 -4.17
N ARG A 130 -0.05 -7.94 -5.05
CA ARG A 130 -1.08 -8.98 -5.23
C ARG A 130 -0.68 -10.08 -6.22
N GLY A 131 0.43 -9.91 -6.94
CA GLY A 131 0.90 -10.85 -7.96
C GLY A 131 -0.05 -11.01 -9.14
N ILE A 132 -0.77 -9.95 -9.52
CA ILE A 132 -1.73 -9.97 -10.63
C ILE A 132 -1.05 -10.45 -11.91
N ARG A 133 -1.51 -11.58 -12.47
CA ARG A 133 -0.97 -12.26 -13.65
C ARG A 133 0.45 -12.79 -13.50
N TRP A 134 0.85 -13.12 -12.27
CA TRP A 134 2.05 -13.88 -11.97
C TRP A 134 1.69 -15.26 -11.44
N ASN A 135 2.63 -16.19 -11.51
CA ASN A 135 2.49 -17.56 -11.00
C ASN A 135 2.13 -17.63 -9.50
N TYR A 136 2.22 -16.51 -8.78
CA TYR A 136 1.95 -16.40 -7.34
C TYR A 136 0.75 -15.52 -6.97
N GLN A 137 -0.14 -15.20 -7.92
CA GLN A 137 -1.30 -14.36 -7.68
C GLN A 137 -2.08 -14.79 -6.42
N VAL A 138 -2.38 -13.84 -5.54
CA VAL A 138 -3.17 -14.12 -4.33
C VAL A 138 -4.60 -14.55 -4.70
N LYS A 139 -5.21 -15.39 -3.87
CA LYS A 139 -6.61 -15.83 -4.05
C LYS A 139 -7.58 -14.66 -3.86
N ASN A 140 -8.85 -14.81 -4.25
CA ASN A 140 -9.94 -13.82 -4.02
C ASN A 140 -9.74 -12.45 -4.69
N ILE A 141 -8.97 -12.38 -5.77
CA ILE A 141 -8.95 -11.19 -6.62
C ILE A 141 -10.23 -11.18 -7.46
N PRO A 142 -11.01 -10.08 -7.45
CA PRO A 142 -12.18 -9.96 -8.31
C PRO A 142 -11.80 -10.06 -9.78
N SER A 143 -12.75 -10.54 -10.59
CA SER A 143 -12.58 -10.57 -12.05
C SER A 143 -12.25 -9.16 -12.56
N GLY A 144 -11.09 -9.04 -13.20
CA GLY A 144 -10.64 -7.79 -13.80
C GLY A 144 -11.37 -7.46 -15.10
N PRO A 145 -11.07 -6.29 -15.69
CA PRO A 145 -11.53 -5.98 -17.04
C PRO A 145 -11.14 -7.11 -18.01
N PRO A 146 -12.03 -7.50 -18.95
CA PRO A 146 -11.70 -8.49 -19.96
C PRO A 146 -10.41 -8.11 -20.69
N SER A 147 -9.59 -9.11 -21.06
CA SER A 147 -8.37 -8.91 -21.84
C SER A 147 -8.65 -8.27 -23.21
N SER A 148 -9.86 -8.44 -23.74
CA SER A 148 -10.37 -7.82 -24.96
C SER A 148 -10.79 -6.35 -24.81
N SER A 149 -10.73 -5.78 -23.60
CA SER A 149 -11.11 -4.39 -23.38
C SER A 149 -10.19 -3.45 -24.16
N GLY A 150 -10.77 -2.62 -25.02
CA GLY A 150 -10.01 -1.58 -25.73
C GLY A 150 -9.33 -0.63 -24.74
N ARG A 151 -8.05 -0.31 -25.01
CA ARG A 151 -7.22 0.56 -24.15
C ARG A 151 -7.92 1.86 -23.77
N TRP A 152 -8.43 2.58 -24.75
CA TRP A 152 -9.08 3.89 -24.51
C TRP A 152 -10.46 3.76 -23.85
N SER A 153 -11.20 2.69 -24.12
CA SER A 153 -12.45 2.40 -23.41
C SER A 153 -12.18 2.14 -21.92
N PHE A 154 -11.12 1.40 -21.59
CA PHE A 154 -10.69 1.22 -20.21
C PHE A 154 -10.27 2.56 -19.58
N VAL A 155 -9.44 3.35 -20.23
CA VAL A 155 -8.96 4.64 -19.70
C VAL A 155 -10.13 5.59 -19.44
N ALA A 156 -11.06 5.74 -20.38
CA ALA A 156 -12.24 6.60 -20.20
C ALA A 156 -13.10 6.15 -19.00
N ARG A 157 -13.30 4.84 -18.84
CA ARG A 157 -14.01 4.27 -17.69
C ARG A 157 -13.28 4.55 -16.37
N GLN A 158 -11.96 4.38 -16.36
CA GLN A 158 -11.14 4.66 -15.18
C GLN A 158 -11.12 6.14 -14.84
N LEU A 159 -11.10 7.03 -15.83
CA LEU A 159 -11.21 8.48 -15.59
C LEU A 159 -12.54 8.83 -14.94
N PHE A 160 -13.65 8.23 -15.39
CA PHE A 160 -14.95 8.42 -14.75
C PHE A 160 -14.99 7.87 -13.31
N VAL A 161 -14.36 6.71 -13.06
CA VAL A 161 -14.20 6.18 -11.69
C VAL A 161 -13.33 7.11 -10.84
N PHE A 162 -12.24 7.63 -11.40
CA PHE A 162 -11.32 8.55 -10.72
C PHE A 162 -12.04 9.83 -10.29
N ILE A 163 -12.78 10.48 -11.19
CA ILE A 163 -13.54 11.70 -10.88
C ILE A 163 -14.56 11.43 -9.76
N ARG A 164 -15.31 10.31 -9.85
CA ARG A 164 -16.26 9.94 -8.79
C ARG A 164 -15.58 9.74 -7.44
N LEU A 165 -14.46 9.00 -7.42
CA LEU A 165 -13.70 8.78 -6.19
C LEU A 165 -13.09 10.08 -5.64
N LEU A 166 -12.69 11.01 -6.52
CA LEU A 166 -12.14 12.30 -6.12
C LEU A 166 -13.20 13.16 -5.44
N LEU A 167 -14.40 13.25 -6.03
CA LEU A 167 -15.54 13.94 -5.43
C LEU A 167 -15.97 13.29 -4.10
N MET A 168 -15.96 11.95 -4.02
CA MET A 168 -16.23 11.25 -2.77
C MET A 168 -15.16 11.53 -1.72
N ALA A 169 -13.88 11.55 -2.09
CA ALA A 169 -12.79 11.84 -1.16
C ALA A 169 -12.87 13.29 -0.65
N ASP A 170 -13.17 14.25 -1.53
CA ASP A 170 -13.39 15.64 -1.15
C ASP A 170 -14.55 15.75 -0.16
N LEU A 171 -15.72 15.21 -0.51
CA LEU A 171 -16.89 15.20 0.38
C LEU A 171 -16.55 14.57 1.74
N LEU A 172 -15.95 13.39 1.77
CA LEU A 172 -15.60 12.71 3.03
C LEU A 172 -14.58 13.51 3.85
N SER A 173 -13.64 14.20 3.20
CA SER A 173 -12.68 15.08 3.88
C SER A 173 -13.37 16.29 4.51
N GLN A 174 -14.28 16.94 3.78
CA GLN A 174 -15.04 18.08 4.27
C GLN A 174 -15.97 17.68 5.41
N LEU A 175 -16.65 16.53 5.29
CA LEU A 175 -17.46 15.97 6.36
C LEU A 175 -16.61 15.59 7.56
N ALA A 176 -15.40 15.07 7.38
CA ALA A 176 -14.50 14.78 8.49
C ALA A 176 -14.05 16.06 9.21
N ILE A 177 -13.68 17.10 8.46
CA ILE A 177 -13.33 18.42 9.01
C ILE A 177 -14.51 18.97 9.82
N HIS A 178 -15.71 18.96 9.23
CA HIS A 178 -16.92 19.45 9.88
C HIS A 178 -17.26 18.66 11.16
N ASN A 179 -17.28 17.32 11.08
CA ASN A 179 -17.72 16.48 12.18
C ASN A 179 -16.72 16.42 13.33
N PHE A 180 -15.43 16.50 13.06
CA PHE A 180 -14.36 16.19 14.03
C PHE A 180 -13.48 17.38 14.36
N TYR A 181 -13.24 18.30 13.41
CA TYR A 181 -12.22 19.33 13.56
C TYR A 181 -12.78 20.75 13.58
N THR A 182 -14.11 20.91 13.58
CA THR A 182 -14.79 22.21 13.64
C THR A 182 -15.48 22.38 14.99
N THR A 183 -15.17 23.47 15.68
CA THR A 183 -15.78 23.81 16.97
C THR A 183 -17.18 24.42 16.79
N LEU A 184 -17.91 24.63 17.90
CA LEU A 184 -19.25 25.24 17.88
C LEU A 184 -19.25 26.68 17.34
N ASP A 185 -18.17 27.42 17.55
CA ASP A 185 -17.92 28.76 17.01
C ASP A 185 -17.47 28.74 15.53
N GLY A 186 -17.31 27.56 14.93
CA GLY A 186 -16.91 27.40 13.54
C GLY A 186 -15.40 27.48 13.29
N SER A 187 -14.57 27.53 14.33
CA SER A 187 -13.11 27.48 14.15
C SER A 187 -12.64 26.07 13.79
N VAL A 188 -11.80 25.98 12.76
CA VAL A 188 -11.30 24.71 12.22
C VAL A 188 -9.87 24.47 12.70
N GLY A 189 -9.57 23.24 13.13
CA GLY A 189 -8.22 22.79 13.46
C GLY A 189 -7.74 23.17 14.86
N THR A 190 -8.62 23.74 15.69
CA THR A 190 -8.35 24.09 17.10
C THR A 190 -8.69 22.93 18.05
N ILE A 191 -9.45 21.94 17.57
CA ILE A 191 -9.85 20.76 18.35
C ILE A 191 -8.65 19.83 18.58
N ASN A 192 -8.39 19.53 19.85
CA ASN A 192 -7.36 18.57 20.21
C ASN A 192 -7.81 17.14 19.84
N SER A 193 -6.98 16.47 19.04
CA SER A 193 -7.26 15.15 18.47
C SER A 193 -7.52 14.06 19.53
N ARG A 194 -7.03 14.23 20.76
CA ARG A 194 -7.31 13.35 21.92
C ARG A 194 -8.81 13.20 22.20
N TRP A 195 -9.59 14.24 21.94
CA TRP A 195 -11.01 14.28 22.29
C TRP A 195 -11.92 13.90 21.13
N LEU A 196 -11.35 13.54 19.98
CA LEU A 196 -12.13 13.09 18.84
C LEU A 196 -12.82 11.78 19.19
N THR A 197 -14.14 11.79 19.09
CA THR A 197 -14.95 10.61 19.32
C THR A 197 -16.04 10.49 18.27
N THR A 198 -16.33 9.25 17.90
CA THR A 198 -17.51 8.91 17.11
C THR A 198 -18.75 8.73 17.99
N ARG A 199 -18.56 8.63 19.31
CA ARG A 199 -19.61 8.39 20.32
C ARG A 199 -20.07 9.70 20.98
N VAL A 200 -20.62 10.61 20.17
CA VAL A 200 -21.03 11.93 20.67
C VAL A 200 -22.52 11.96 21.06
N GLU A 201 -23.33 11.00 20.61
CA GLU A 201 -24.79 11.05 20.74
C GLU A 201 -25.37 9.68 21.08
N SER A 202 -26.50 9.62 21.79
CA SER A 202 -27.28 8.39 22.00
C SER A 202 -27.91 7.86 20.70
N ASN A 203 -27.86 8.64 19.62
CA ASN A 203 -28.39 8.25 18.32
C ASN A 203 -27.37 7.40 17.55
N PHE A 204 -27.69 6.11 17.39
CA PHE A 204 -26.89 5.16 16.62
C PHE A 204 -26.64 5.60 15.18
N ALA A 205 -27.60 6.25 14.52
CA ALA A 205 -27.46 6.71 13.15
C ALA A 205 -26.35 7.78 13.02
N CYS A 206 -26.28 8.73 13.96
CA CYS A 206 -25.24 9.75 13.98
C CYS A 206 -23.85 9.13 14.23
N GLN A 207 -23.76 8.15 15.14
CA GLN A 207 -22.50 7.42 15.38
C GLN A 207 -22.05 6.65 14.13
N LEU A 208 -22.99 5.98 13.44
CA LEU A 208 -22.72 5.25 12.22
C LEU A 208 -22.24 6.19 11.11
N TYR A 209 -22.91 7.32 10.91
CA TYR A 209 -22.53 8.35 9.94
C TYR A 209 -21.11 8.90 10.20
N ARG A 210 -20.82 9.31 11.45
CA ARG A 210 -19.49 9.80 11.85
C ARG A 210 -18.41 8.75 11.62
N THR A 211 -18.69 7.51 12.00
CA THR A 211 -17.77 6.38 11.80
C THR A 211 -17.55 6.07 10.32
N ALA A 212 -18.61 6.08 9.51
CA ALA A 212 -18.53 5.83 8.08
C ALA A 212 -17.72 6.92 7.37
N THR A 213 -17.86 8.18 7.78
CA THR A 213 -17.12 9.32 7.22
C THR A 213 -15.61 9.09 7.31
N VAL A 214 -15.09 8.74 8.50
CA VAL A 214 -13.65 8.49 8.68
C VAL A 214 -13.21 7.12 8.14
N GLY A 215 -14.06 6.10 8.25
CA GLY A 215 -13.75 4.74 7.82
C GLY A 215 -13.64 4.58 6.31
N MET A 216 -14.33 5.42 5.52
CA MET A 216 -14.29 5.39 4.06
C MET A 216 -13.13 6.18 3.45
N ILE A 217 -12.45 7.05 4.19
CA ILE A 217 -11.33 7.84 3.68
C ILE A 217 -10.18 6.96 3.17
N PRO A 218 -9.68 5.95 3.92
CA PRO A 218 -8.62 5.09 3.40
C PRO A 218 -9.04 4.31 2.16
N TYR A 219 -10.30 3.87 2.10
CA TYR A 219 -10.85 3.17 0.92
C TYR A 219 -10.80 4.06 -0.33
N THR A 220 -11.28 5.30 -0.24
CA THR A 220 -11.31 6.21 -1.39
C THR A 220 -9.90 6.60 -1.83
N PHE A 221 -9.01 6.92 -0.89
CA PHE A 221 -7.64 7.32 -1.19
C PHE A 221 -6.81 6.20 -1.84
N MET A 222 -6.90 4.97 -1.31
CA MET A 222 -6.20 3.82 -1.89
C MET A 222 -6.70 3.51 -3.30
N ASN A 223 -8.03 3.59 -3.54
CA ASN A 223 -8.57 3.43 -4.89
C ASN A 223 -8.10 4.56 -5.81
N LEU A 224 -8.08 5.82 -5.36
CA LEU A 224 -7.61 6.95 -6.17
C LEU A 224 -6.19 6.74 -6.67
N GLN A 225 -5.28 6.39 -5.76
CA GLN A 225 -3.88 6.10 -6.11
C GLN A 225 -3.78 4.93 -7.10
N TYR A 226 -4.55 3.86 -6.86
CA TYR A 226 -4.58 2.70 -7.73
C TYR A 226 -5.10 3.01 -9.14
N ILE A 227 -6.21 3.75 -9.24
CA ILE A 227 -6.82 4.14 -10.51
C ILE A 227 -5.97 5.17 -11.26
N ALA A 228 -5.36 6.13 -10.57
CA ALA A 228 -4.39 7.03 -11.16
C ALA A 228 -3.22 6.27 -11.79
N GLY A 229 -2.67 5.29 -11.07
CA GLY A 229 -1.67 4.37 -11.59
C GLY A 229 -2.17 3.62 -12.83
N ALA A 230 -3.38 3.07 -12.79
CA ALA A 230 -3.98 2.37 -13.92
C ALA A 230 -4.08 3.24 -15.18
N ILE A 231 -4.55 4.48 -15.02
CA ILE A 231 -4.66 5.44 -16.12
C ILE A 231 -3.29 5.72 -16.72
N VAL A 232 -2.30 6.10 -15.89
CA VAL A 232 -0.95 6.44 -16.37
C VAL A 232 -0.29 5.24 -17.06
N TRP A 233 -0.32 4.06 -16.44
CA TRP A 233 0.40 2.90 -16.97
C TRP A 233 -0.25 2.30 -18.22
N VAL A 234 -1.58 2.36 -18.34
CA VAL A 234 -2.28 1.89 -19.54
C VAL A 234 -2.20 2.91 -20.67
N THR A 235 -2.20 4.21 -20.38
CA THR A 235 -1.97 5.27 -21.39
C THR A 235 -0.54 5.27 -21.92
N LEU A 236 0.45 4.99 -21.10
CA LEU A 236 1.84 4.81 -21.55
C LEU A 236 2.08 3.48 -22.28
N GLY A 237 1.11 2.56 -22.28
CA GLY A 237 1.22 1.25 -22.92
C GLY A 237 2.15 0.27 -22.19
N ILE A 238 2.54 0.58 -20.95
CA ILE A 238 3.42 -0.27 -20.13
C ILE A 238 2.63 -1.46 -19.56
N SER A 239 1.32 -1.30 -19.35
CA SER A 239 0.42 -2.34 -18.84
C SER A 239 -0.86 -2.45 -19.66
N LYS A 240 -1.53 -3.60 -19.53
CA LYS A 240 -2.81 -3.90 -20.17
C LYS A 240 -3.96 -3.65 -19.18
N PRO A 241 -5.19 -3.37 -19.65
CA PRO A 241 -6.37 -3.28 -18.79
C PRO A 241 -6.55 -4.47 -17.82
N ALA A 242 -6.22 -5.68 -18.27
CA ALA A 242 -6.30 -6.90 -17.47
C ALA A 242 -5.30 -6.96 -16.29
N ASP A 243 -4.27 -6.11 -16.29
CA ASP A 243 -3.33 -5.98 -15.16
C ASP A 243 -3.93 -5.19 -13.99
N TRP A 244 -5.11 -4.58 -14.19
CA TRP A 244 -5.73 -3.67 -13.24
C TRP A 244 -7.11 -4.16 -12.73
N PRO A 245 -7.21 -5.34 -12.09
CA PRO A 245 -8.44 -5.77 -11.45
C PRO A 245 -8.79 -4.84 -10.25
N PRO A 246 -10.06 -4.78 -9.84
CA PRO A 246 -10.50 -3.96 -8.70
C PRO A 246 -9.57 -4.09 -7.49
N PHE A 247 -9.25 -2.96 -6.86
CA PHE A 247 -8.28 -2.94 -5.76
C PHE A 247 -8.75 -3.74 -4.55
N PHE A 248 -9.99 -3.47 -4.13
CA PHE A 248 -10.71 -4.17 -3.07
C PHE A 248 -11.51 -5.34 -3.61
N GLY A 249 -11.83 -6.28 -2.74
CA GLY A 249 -12.70 -7.42 -3.05
C GLY A 249 -14.16 -7.03 -3.31
N ASN A 250 -15.01 -8.03 -3.52
CA ASN A 250 -16.46 -7.80 -3.65
C ASN A 250 -17.11 -7.60 -2.27
N VAL A 251 -17.82 -6.48 -2.10
CA VAL A 251 -18.55 -6.16 -0.85
C VAL A 251 -19.60 -7.24 -0.52
N SER A 252 -20.22 -7.87 -1.53
CA SER A 252 -21.22 -8.93 -1.29
C SER A 252 -20.65 -10.16 -0.58
N GLN A 253 -19.33 -10.34 -0.59
CA GLN A 253 -18.65 -11.45 0.09
C GLN A 253 -18.26 -11.11 1.53
N VAL A 254 -18.56 -9.90 2.00
CA VAL A 254 -18.25 -9.42 3.35
C VAL A 254 -19.37 -9.85 4.31
N THR A 255 -19.38 -11.13 4.67
CA THR A 255 -20.37 -11.71 5.60
C THR A 255 -19.88 -11.78 7.05
N SER A 256 -18.61 -11.44 7.29
CA SER A 256 -17.99 -11.43 8.62
C SER A 256 -16.78 -10.50 8.65
N VAL A 257 -16.31 -10.14 9.84
CA VAL A 257 -15.07 -9.36 10.01
C VAL A 257 -13.87 -10.07 9.38
N ARG A 258 -13.80 -11.41 9.49
CA ARG A 258 -12.77 -12.21 8.81
C ARG A 258 -12.86 -12.08 7.29
N ALA A 259 -14.07 -12.11 6.73
CA ALA A 259 -14.26 -11.95 5.29
C ALA A 259 -13.92 -10.52 4.81
N PHE A 260 -14.25 -9.50 5.61
CA PHE A 260 -13.83 -8.13 5.34
C PHE A 260 -12.31 -8.03 5.19
N TRP A 261 -11.55 -8.45 6.19
CA TRP A 261 -10.09 -8.33 6.13
C TRP A 261 -9.48 -9.31 5.12
N GLY A 262 -9.95 -10.56 5.06
CA GLY A 262 -9.34 -11.63 4.25
C GLY A 262 -9.73 -11.66 2.77
N LYS A 263 -10.90 -11.13 2.40
CA LYS A 263 -11.40 -11.12 1.01
C LYS A 263 -11.54 -9.71 0.43
N PHE A 264 -11.84 -8.71 1.25
CA PHE A 264 -12.08 -7.35 0.78
C PHE A 264 -10.86 -6.43 0.90
N TRP A 265 -10.28 -6.28 2.10
CA TRP A 265 -9.31 -5.22 2.41
C TRP A 265 -7.83 -5.60 2.22
N HIS A 266 -7.33 -6.63 2.90
CA HIS A 266 -5.88 -6.88 3.04
C HIS A 266 -5.22 -7.64 1.86
N GLN A 267 -5.74 -7.58 0.64
CA GLN A 267 -5.21 -8.40 -0.47
C GLN A 267 -3.72 -8.18 -0.75
N MET A 268 -3.18 -6.96 -0.55
CA MET A 268 -1.76 -6.63 -0.78
C MET A 268 -0.79 -7.29 0.22
N ILE A 269 -1.25 -7.61 1.43
CA ILE A 269 -0.37 -8.11 2.50
C ILE A 269 -0.56 -9.60 2.78
N ARG A 270 -1.52 -10.25 2.11
CA ARG A 270 -1.83 -11.68 2.31
C ARG A 270 -0.64 -12.59 2.12
N ARG A 271 0.15 -12.33 1.08
CA ARG A 271 1.32 -13.16 0.78
C ARG A 271 2.41 -13.00 1.83
N VAL A 272 2.65 -11.77 2.29
CA VAL A 272 3.60 -11.48 3.38
C VAL A 272 3.19 -12.17 4.68
N SER A 273 1.89 -12.19 5.00
CA SER A 273 1.40 -12.81 6.25
C SER A 273 1.38 -14.35 6.25
N ALA A 274 1.38 -14.99 5.08
CA ALA A 274 1.18 -16.43 4.98
C ALA A 274 2.38 -17.27 5.49
N PRO A 275 3.64 -16.99 5.11
CA PRO A 275 4.80 -17.72 5.63
C PRO A 275 4.95 -17.61 7.15
N VAL A 276 4.67 -16.43 7.71
CA VAL A 276 4.72 -16.19 9.17
C VAL A 276 3.69 -17.05 9.89
N SER A 277 2.49 -17.20 9.33
CA SER A 277 1.47 -18.08 9.90
C SER A 277 1.93 -19.54 9.85
N THR A 278 2.44 -20.02 8.72
CA THR A 278 2.90 -21.42 8.61
C THR A 278 4.08 -21.73 9.54
N LEU A 279 5.02 -20.79 9.71
CA LEU A 279 6.15 -20.96 10.66
C LEU A 279 5.71 -20.92 12.13
N LEU A 280 4.74 -20.08 12.49
CA LEU A 280 4.21 -20.00 13.85
C LEU A 280 3.33 -21.22 14.21
N PHE A 281 2.58 -21.76 13.25
CA PHE A 281 1.70 -22.91 13.50
C PHE A 281 2.42 -24.27 13.35
N ASN A 282 3.53 -24.35 12.61
CA ASN A 282 4.32 -25.58 12.51
C ASN A 282 5.37 -25.75 13.62
N ASN A 283 5.63 -24.73 14.44
CA ASN A 283 6.53 -24.82 15.61
C ASN A 283 5.80 -25.22 16.91
N HIS A 284 4.56 -25.69 16.81
CA HIS A 284 3.76 -26.21 17.92
C HIS A 284 3.28 -27.64 17.66
N PHE A 285 4.16 -28.54 17.20
CA PHE A 285 4.02 -30.00 17.33
C PHE A 285 5.38 -30.68 17.32
#